data_AF-A0A1H2WBU5-F1
#
_entry.id   AF-A0A1H2WBU5-F1
#
_cell.length_a   1.000
_cell.length_b   1.000
_cell.length_c   1.000
_cell.angle_alpha   90.00
_cell.angle_beta   90.00
_cell.angle_gamma   90.00
#
_symmetry.space_group_name_H-M   'P 1'
#
loop_
_entity.id
_entity.type
_entity.pdbx_description
1 polymer ?
#
loop_
_entity_poly.entity_id
_entity_poly.type
_entity_poly.pdbx_seq_one_letter_code
_entity_poly.pdbx_strand_id
1 'polypeptide(L)'
;MQEESFESGTGQFFLDLANGRDPDLAVHRGYQVAVRVVLPPFPFDDEQTYDENSRNAAVVFESDSRDGIHIEDAKRVPVADAERATGESSEPGAAADGQWRVAGESGMPLVVTGKGETMQAAREQAYKRVDGILIPNCYYRDDIGERWIDGDGDRLQAWGYLSPAV
;
A
#
# COMPACT_ATOMS: atom_id res chain seq x y z
N MET A 1 5.93 2.86 -4.16
CA MET A 1 4.81 3.57 -3.53
C MET A 1 5.05 5.04 -3.20
N GLN A 2 6.06 5.67 -3.81
CA GLN A 2 6.12 7.13 -3.90
C GLN A 2 5.17 7.68 -4.99
N GLU A 3 4.55 6.78 -5.76
CA GLU A 3 3.69 7.09 -6.90
C GLU A 3 2.41 7.86 -6.54
N GLU A 4 1.83 7.72 -5.35
CA GLU A 4 0.60 8.44 -4.99
C GLU A 4 0.75 9.97 -5.16
N SER A 5 1.95 10.49 -4.90
CA SER A 5 2.28 11.91 -5.06
C SER A 5 2.80 12.25 -6.44
N PHE A 6 3.04 11.29 -7.34
CA PHE A 6 3.48 11.60 -8.69
C PHE A 6 2.26 12.06 -9.50
N GLU A 7 2.38 13.22 -10.11
CA GLU A 7 1.38 13.75 -11.05
C GLU A 7 1.79 13.48 -12.49
N SER A 8 3.10 13.28 -12.72
CA SER A 8 3.62 12.74 -13.97
C SER A 8 3.46 11.22 -14.02
N GLY A 9 3.28 10.65 -15.22
CA GLY A 9 3.20 9.21 -15.37
C GLY A 9 4.52 8.53 -14.99
N THR A 10 4.53 7.75 -13.90
CA THR A 10 5.71 7.07 -13.34
C THR A 10 6.49 6.28 -14.38
N GLY A 11 5.80 5.49 -15.21
CA GLY A 11 6.43 4.68 -16.25
C GLY A 11 7.10 5.52 -17.34
N GLN A 12 6.48 6.62 -17.75
CA GLN A 12 7.05 7.54 -18.75
C GLN A 12 8.27 8.26 -18.18
N PHE A 13 8.20 8.74 -16.93
CA PHE A 13 9.32 9.36 -16.24
C PHE A 13 10.56 8.45 -16.20
N PHE A 14 10.39 7.19 -15.77
CA PHE A 14 11.50 6.24 -15.75
C PHE A 14 11.98 5.83 -17.15
N LEU A 15 11.07 5.74 -18.12
CA LEU A 15 11.45 5.48 -19.51
C LEU A 15 12.31 6.62 -20.08
N ASP A 16 11.97 7.87 -19.80
CA ASP A 16 12.72 9.04 -20.25
C ASP A 16 14.11 9.10 -19.62
N LEU A 17 14.22 8.86 -18.31
CA LEU A 17 15.49 8.74 -17.61
C LEU A 17 16.37 7.63 -18.20
N ALA A 18 15.79 6.44 -18.45
CA ALA A 18 16.52 5.31 -19.02
C ALA A 18 17.04 5.59 -20.43
N ASN A 19 16.41 6.51 -21.17
CA ASN A 19 16.83 6.95 -22.49
C ASN A 19 17.77 8.18 -22.46
N GLY A 20 18.25 8.58 -21.28
CA GLY A 20 19.17 9.71 -21.11
C GLY A 20 18.53 11.09 -21.31
N ARG A 21 17.21 11.18 -21.19
CA ARG A 21 16.49 12.47 -21.16
C ARG A 21 16.49 13.03 -19.73
N ASP A 22 16.17 14.31 -19.61
CA ASP A 22 16.05 15.02 -18.32
C ASP A 22 14.59 15.47 -18.11
N PRO A 23 13.67 14.55 -17.74
CA PRO A 23 12.26 14.88 -17.54
C PRO A 23 12.03 15.58 -16.20
N ASP A 24 11.19 16.62 -16.20
CA ASP A 24 10.66 17.20 -14.96
C ASP A 24 9.65 16.24 -14.32
N LEU A 25 9.78 16.02 -13.00
CA LEU A 25 8.82 15.24 -12.23
C LEU A 25 7.81 16.17 -11.55
N ALA A 26 6.58 16.22 -12.07
CA ALA A 26 5.49 16.88 -11.36
C ALA A 26 5.04 16.02 -10.17
N VAL A 27 4.96 16.64 -8.98
CA VAL A 27 4.56 15.99 -7.73
C VAL A 27 3.55 16.84 -6.96
N HIS A 28 2.69 16.15 -6.21
CA HIS A 28 1.78 16.75 -5.25
C HIS A 28 2.58 17.58 -4.23
N ARG A 29 2.27 18.88 -4.12
CA ARG A 29 2.94 19.80 -3.20
C ARG A 29 2.32 19.70 -1.81
N GLY A 30 2.60 18.61 -1.10
CA GLY A 30 2.09 18.38 0.24
C GLY A 30 2.70 17.14 0.88
N TYR A 31 1.86 16.36 1.55
CA TYR A 31 2.27 15.16 2.28
C TYR A 31 1.66 13.91 1.67
N GLN A 32 2.36 12.80 1.87
CA GLN A 32 1.86 11.47 1.58
C GLN A 32 2.16 10.54 2.75
N VAL A 33 1.22 9.66 3.05
CA VAL A 33 1.34 8.57 4.00
C VAL A 33 1.20 7.25 3.25
N ALA A 34 1.98 6.25 3.65
CA ALA A 34 1.85 4.88 3.19
C ALA A 34 1.77 3.96 4.41
N VAL A 35 0.73 3.13 4.45
CA VAL A 35 0.42 2.19 5.52
C VAL A 35 0.53 0.78 4.95
N ARG A 36 1.51 0.00 5.43
CA ARG A 36 1.62 -1.41 5.02
C ARG A 36 0.70 -2.26 5.87
N VAL A 37 -0.22 -2.95 5.21
CA VAL A 37 -1.12 -3.92 5.84
C VAL A 37 -0.42 -5.26 5.77
N VAL A 38 -0.14 -5.84 6.94
CA VAL A 38 0.66 -7.06 7.06
C VAL A 38 -0.10 -8.17 7.77
N LEU A 39 0.34 -9.40 7.59
CA LEU A 39 -0.09 -10.56 8.36
C LEU A 39 1.14 -11.22 9.01
N PRO A 40 0.95 -12.06 10.05
CA PRO A 40 2.04 -12.88 10.59
C PRO A 40 2.70 -13.72 9.49
N PRO A 41 4.02 -13.97 9.56
CA PRO A 41 4.94 -13.69 10.65
C PRO A 41 5.65 -12.32 10.55
N PHE A 42 5.20 -11.38 9.73
CA PHE A 42 5.92 -10.10 9.54
C PHE A 42 6.30 -9.43 10.88
N PRO A 43 7.54 -8.93 11.07
CA PRO A 43 8.60 -8.75 10.09
C PRO A 43 9.62 -9.91 10.06
N PHE A 44 9.24 -11.11 10.50
CA PHE A 44 10.10 -12.29 10.48
C PHE A 44 9.83 -13.14 9.25
N ASP A 45 10.83 -13.95 8.86
CA ASP A 45 10.73 -14.92 7.78
C ASP A 45 10.52 -16.31 8.39
N ASP A 46 9.26 -16.75 8.51
CA ASP A 46 8.89 -18.07 9.04
C ASP A 46 7.76 -18.71 8.20
N GLU A 47 8.15 -19.59 7.30
CA GLU A 47 7.24 -20.20 6.31
C GLU A 47 6.10 -20.97 6.99
N GLN A 48 6.37 -21.69 8.08
CA GLN A 48 5.36 -22.47 8.80
C GLN A 48 4.27 -21.55 9.36
N THR A 49 4.64 -20.49 10.09
CA THR A 49 3.67 -19.52 10.64
C THR A 49 2.89 -18.84 9.52
N TYR A 50 3.56 -18.50 8.41
CA TYR A 50 2.90 -17.90 7.26
C TYR A 50 1.83 -18.83 6.66
N ASP A 51 2.18 -20.11 6.45
CA ASP A 51 1.28 -21.13 5.92
C ASP A 51 0.06 -21.37 6.82
N GLU A 52 0.27 -21.40 8.14
CA GLU A 52 -0.78 -21.64 9.13
C GLU A 52 -1.72 -20.44 9.32
N ASN A 53 -1.22 -19.20 9.21
CA ASN A 53 -1.96 -18.01 9.65
C ASN A 53 -2.37 -17.04 8.55
N SER A 54 -1.71 -17.09 7.37
CA SER A 54 -1.73 -15.98 6.41
C SER A 54 -1.93 -16.41 4.96
N ARG A 55 -1.37 -17.55 4.54
CA ARG A 55 -1.45 -18.00 3.15
C ARG A 55 -2.91 -18.16 2.71
N ASN A 56 -3.23 -17.63 1.52
CA ASN A 56 -4.59 -17.66 0.94
C ASN A 56 -5.68 -16.96 1.76
N ALA A 57 -5.33 -16.14 2.76
CA ALA A 57 -6.32 -15.29 3.44
C ALA A 57 -7.08 -14.44 2.40
N ALA A 58 -8.39 -14.28 2.60
CA ALA A 58 -9.22 -13.47 1.70
C ALA A 58 -8.91 -11.98 1.87
N VAL A 59 -8.76 -11.26 0.76
CA VAL A 59 -8.69 -9.81 0.74
C VAL A 59 -10.00 -9.28 0.14
N VAL A 60 -10.79 -8.59 0.94
CA VAL A 60 -12.09 -8.04 0.52
C VAL A 60 -12.00 -6.52 0.52
N PHE A 61 -12.46 -5.91 -0.56
CA PHE A 61 -12.58 -4.46 -0.70
C PHE A 61 -14.05 -4.09 -0.62
N GLU A 62 -14.40 -3.10 0.21
CA GLU A 62 -15.78 -2.61 0.32
C GLU A 62 -16.26 -1.85 -0.93
N SER A 63 -15.30 -1.34 -1.72
CA SER A 63 -15.54 -0.52 -2.91
C SER A 63 -14.79 -1.07 -4.12
N ASP A 64 -15.31 -0.75 -5.30
CA ASP A 64 -14.61 -0.96 -6.58
C ASP A 64 -13.52 0.09 -6.86
N SER A 65 -13.38 1.15 -6.07
CA SER A 65 -12.18 1.99 -6.22
C SER A 65 -10.97 1.28 -5.64
N ARG A 66 -9.86 1.32 -6.38
CA ARG A 66 -8.54 0.83 -5.94
C ARG A 66 -7.56 2.00 -5.75
N ASP A 67 -8.08 3.23 -5.67
CA ASP A 67 -7.25 4.43 -5.57
C ASP A 67 -6.44 4.39 -4.28
N GLY A 68 -5.12 4.51 -4.42
CA GLY A 68 -4.17 4.40 -3.31
C GLY A 68 -4.09 3.02 -2.67
N ILE A 69 -4.59 1.96 -3.31
CA ILE A 69 -4.41 0.57 -2.86
C ILE A 69 -3.42 -0.10 -3.80
N HIS A 70 -2.25 -0.42 -3.28
CA HIS A 70 -1.15 -1.04 -4.03
C HIS A 70 -1.06 -2.50 -3.64
N ILE A 71 -1.39 -3.37 -4.60
CA ILE A 71 -1.30 -4.82 -4.41
C ILE A 71 0.17 -5.25 -4.48
N GLU A 72 0.61 -6.02 -3.49
CA GLU A 72 1.93 -6.62 -3.43
C GLU A 72 1.81 -8.15 -3.50
N ASP A 73 1.98 -8.85 -2.37
CA ASP A 73 1.90 -10.30 -2.29
C ASP A 73 0.43 -10.78 -2.22
N ALA A 74 -0.32 -10.56 -3.30
CA ALA A 74 -1.66 -11.08 -3.47
C ALA A 74 -1.92 -11.55 -4.91
N LYS A 75 -2.79 -12.56 -5.03
CA LYS A 75 -3.24 -13.10 -6.31
C LYS A 75 -4.76 -13.01 -6.41
N ARG A 76 -5.26 -12.89 -7.64
CA ARG A 76 -6.70 -12.98 -7.92
C ARG A 76 -7.02 -14.39 -8.43
N VAL A 77 -7.92 -15.08 -7.75
CA VAL A 77 -8.35 -16.45 -8.11
C VAL A 77 -9.82 -16.45 -8.56
N PRO A 78 -10.25 -17.37 -9.43
CA PRO A 78 -11.66 -17.55 -9.75
C PRO A 78 -12.50 -17.86 -8.50
N VAL A 79 -13.74 -17.36 -8.43
CA VAL A 79 -14.63 -17.58 -7.27
C VAL A 79 -14.96 -19.07 -7.08
N ALA A 80 -15.04 -19.87 -8.15
CA ALA A 80 -15.25 -21.32 -8.05
C ALA A 80 -14.13 -22.05 -7.28
N ASP A 81 -12.91 -21.49 -7.28
CA ASP A 81 -11.74 -22.07 -6.62
C ASP A 81 -11.52 -21.47 -5.22
N ALA A 82 -12.25 -20.40 -4.88
CA ALA A 82 -12.15 -19.70 -3.60
C ALA A 82 -12.56 -20.58 -2.41
N GLU A 83 -13.43 -21.56 -2.61
CA GLU A 83 -13.86 -22.53 -1.58
C GLU A 83 -12.93 -23.74 -1.46
N ARG A 84 -12.02 -23.96 -2.42
CA ARG A 84 -11.16 -25.16 -2.54
C ARG A 84 -9.66 -24.90 -2.40
N ALA A 85 -9.23 -23.67 -2.12
CA ALA A 85 -7.83 -23.26 -2.19
C ALA A 85 -6.94 -23.82 -1.05
N THR A 86 -6.68 -25.13 -1.07
CA THR A 86 -5.52 -25.76 -0.46
C THR A 86 -4.29 -25.52 -1.36
N GLY A 87 -3.66 -24.35 -1.24
CA GLY A 87 -2.25 -24.15 -1.64
C GLY A 87 -1.84 -24.24 -3.13
N GLU A 88 -2.59 -24.86 -4.04
CA GLU A 88 -2.09 -25.17 -5.38
C GLU A 88 -2.48 -24.11 -6.44
N SER A 89 -1.49 -23.77 -7.28
CA SER A 89 -1.58 -22.79 -8.36
C SER A 89 -2.45 -23.29 -9.52
N SER A 90 -3.56 -22.59 -9.77
CA SER A 90 -4.38 -22.77 -10.97
C SER A 90 -4.08 -21.65 -11.98
N GLU A 91 -4.16 -21.99 -13.27
CA GLU A 91 -3.63 -21.23 -14.42
C GLU A 91 -4.13 -19.77 -14.54
N PRO A 92 -3.33 -18.87 -15.14
CA PRO A 92 -3.68 -17.47 -15.29
C PRO A 92 -4.60 -17.27 -16.49
N GLY A 93 -5.90 -17.08 -16.25
CA GLY A 93 -6.83 -16.78 -17.34
C GLY A 93 -8.27 -16.52 -16.91
N ALA A 94 -8.62 -15.23 -16.78
CA ALA A 94 -9.97 -14.68 -16.94
C ALA A 94 -11.09 -15.24 -16.04
N ALA A 95 -11.22 -14.72 -14.82
CA ALA A 95 -12.51 -14.65 -14.14
C ALA A 95 -12.94 -13.18 -14.02
N ALA A 96 -14.06 -12.84 -14.65
CA ALA A 96 -14.72 -11.53 -14.48
C ALA A 96 -15.09 -11.31 -13.00
N ASP A 97 -15.46 -12.40 -12.31
CA ASP A 97 -15.66 -12.48 -10.86
C ASP A 97 -14.50 -13.28 -10.23
N GLY A 98 -13.54 -12.56 -9.62
CA GLY A 98 -12.35 -13.16 -9.03
C GLY A 98 -12.08 -12.58 -7.65
N GLN A 99 -11.78 -13.45 -6.69
CA GLN A 99 -11.49 -13.12 -5.29
C GLN A 99 -9.99 -12.88 -5.09
N TRP A 100 -9.64 -11.82 -4.38
CA TRP A 100 -8.25 -11.58 -3.98
C TRP A 100 -7.86 -12.45 -2.79
N ARG A 101 -6.64 -12.98 -2.85
CA ARG A 101 -6.05 -13.89 -1.87
C ARG A 101 -4.62 -13.47 -1.58
N VAL A 102 -4.25 -13.48 -0.30
CA VAL A 102 -2.85 -13.30 0.11
C VAL A 102 -2.00 -14.42 -0.51
N ALA A 103 -0.85 -14.03 -1.04
CA ALA A 103 0.14 -14.88 -1.70
C ALA A 103 1.54 -14.56 -1.15
N GLY A 104 2.59 -15.12 -1.77
CA GLY A 104 3.97 -14.90 -1.34
C GLY A 104 4.34 -15.66 -0.06
N GLU A 105 5.30 -15.12 0.68
CA GLU A 105 5.91 -15.71 1.89
C GLU A 105 6.16 -14.67 2.99
N SER A 106 6.10 -13.36 2.70
CA SER A 106 6.55 -12.32 3.62
C SER A 106 5.43 -11.68 4.47
N GLY A 107 4.17 -12.08 4.28
CA GLY A 107 3.04 -11.50 4.99
C GLY A 107 2.72 -10.04 4.62
N MET A 108 3.04 -9.60 3.40
CA MET A 108 2.86 -8.20 2.97
C MET A 108 1.93 -8.11 1.74
N PRO A 109 0.62 -8.32 1.89
CA PRO A 109 -0.31 -8.42 0.76
C PRO A 109 -0.53 -7.12 0.00
N LEU A 110 -0.53 -5.98 0.71
CA LEU A 110 -0.82 -4.68 0.13
C LEU A 110 -0.32 -3.55 1.00
N VAL A 111 -0.31 -2.37 0.39
CA VAL A 111 -0.05 -1.12 1.08
C VAL A 111 -1.05 -0.09 0.60
N VAL A 112 -1.50 0.73 1.55
CA VAL A 112 -2.49 1.76 1.33
C VAL A 112 -1.81 3.12 1.45
N THR A 113 -2.01 3.98 0.47
CA THR A 113 -1.48 5.34 0.43
C THR A 113 -2.59 6.36 0.62
N GLY A 114 -2.20 7.56 1.05
CA GLY A 114 -3.05 8.75 1.04
C GLY A 114 -2.18 9.99 0.92
N LYS A 115 -2.72 11.06 0.35
CA LYS A 115 -2.05 12.36 0.20
C LYS A 115 -2.96 13.51 0.60
N GLY A 116 -2.35 14.65 0.93
CA GLY A 116 -3.06 15.86 1.29
C GLY A 116 -2.14 17.06 1.47
N GLU A 117 -2.72 18.25 1.61
CA GLU A 117 -1.98 19.49 1.87
C GLU A 117 -1.30 19.48 3.25
N THR A 118 -1.85 18.71 4.19
CA THR A 118 -1.31 18.54 5.54
C THR A 118 -1.06 17.06 5.84
N MET A 119 -0.15 16.77 6.78
CA MET A 119 0.08 15.41 7.26
C MET A 119 -1.21 14.77 7.80
N GLN A 120 -2.05 15.56 8.48
CA GLN A 120 -3.34 15.10 9.00
C GLN A 120 -4.27 14.66 7.85
N ALA A 121 -4.42 15.48 6.81
CA ALA A 121 -5.27 15.14 5.66
C ALA A 121 -4.75 13.89 4.92
N ALA A 122 -3.43 13.75 4.77
CA ALA A 122 -2.82 12.57 4.17
C ALA A 122 -3.07 11.30 5.00
N ARG A 123 -2.93 11.37 6.35
CA ARG A 123 -3.29 10.28 7.26
C ARG A 123 -4.77 9.92 7.13
N GLU A 124 -5.66 10.90 7.28
CA GLU A 124 -7.11 10.68 7.23
C GLU A 124 -7.53 9.95 5.94
N GLN A 125 -6.97 10.34 4.79
CA GLN A 125 -7.23 9.65 3.54
C GLN A 125 -6.69 8.21 3.52
N ALA A 126 -5.45 7.99 3.97
CA ALA A 126 -4.84 6.66 3.99
C ALA A 126 -5.62 5.69 4.90
N TYR A 127 -5.91 6.08 6.13
CA TYR A 127 -6.60 5.21 7.09
C TYR A 127 -8.07 4.99 6.71
N LYS A 128 -8.76 5.99 6.15
CA LYS A 128 -10.11 5.78 5.60
C LYS A 128 -10.12 4.73 4.47
N ARG A 129 -9.06 4.65 3.67
CA ARG A 129 -8.91 3.60 2.65
C ARG A 129 -8.62 2.25 3.28
N VAL A 130 -7.81 2.21 4.35
CA VAL A 130 -7.55 0.98 5.13
C VAL A 130 -8.85 0.42 5.72
N ASP A 131 -9.72 1.28 6.25
CA ASP A 131 -11.01 0.88 6.83
C ASP A 131 -11.91 0.15 5.81
N GLY A 132 -11.75 0.44 4.52
CA GLY A 132 -12.48 -0.23 3.42
C GLY A 132 -11.88 -1.57 2.98
N ILE A 133 -10.90 -2.11 3.72
CA ILE A 133 -10.20 -3.36 3.41
C ILE A 133 -10.37 -4.34 4.57
N LEU A 134 -10.87 -5.54 4.26
CA LEU A 134 -10.99 -6.63 5.22
C LEU A 134 -10.03 -7.76 4.85
N ILE A 135 -9.09 -8.03 5.76
CA ILE A 135 -8.17 -9.17 5.71
C ILE A 135 -8.12 -9.80 7.11
N PRO A 136 -8.40 -11.11 7.26
CA PRO A 136 -8.27 -11.78 8.55
C PRO A 136 -6.85 -11.69 9.11
N ASN A 137 -6.72 -11.49 10.43
CA ASN A 137 -5.45 -11.42 11.16
C ASN A 137 -4.47 -10.33 10.70
N CYS A 138 -4.91 -9.37 9.88
CA CYS A 138 -4.04 -8.28 9.48
C CYS A 138 -3.78 -7.31 10.63
N TYR A 139 -2.62 -6.66 10.58
CA TYR A 139 -2.29 -5.52 11.43
C TYR A 139 -1.48 -4.52 10.61
N TYR A 140 -1.38 -3.31 11.12
CA TYR A 140 -0.64 -2.21 10.53
C TYR A 140 -0.34 -1.20 11.63
N ARG A 141 0.61 -0.29 11.37
CA ARG A 141 0.85 0.84 12.26
C ARG A 141 -0.23 1.89 12.07
N ASP A 142 -0.84 2.32 13.17
CA ASP A 142 -1.84 3.38 13.22
C ASP A 142 -1.24 4.75 13.57
N ASP A 143 0.00 4.82 14.06
CA ASP A 143 0.66 6.03 14.56
C ASP A 143 1.49 6.83 13.53
N ILE A 144 1.47 6.44 12.24
CA ILE A 144 2.32 7.04 11.19
C ILE A 144 2.04 8.53 10.97
N GLY A 145 2.91 9.40 11.47
CA GLY A 145 2.80 10.86 11.30
C GLY A 145 2.13 11.59 12.47
N GLU A 146 1.77 10.90 13.55
CA GLU A 146 1.21 11.55 14.75
C GLU A 146 2.20 12.53 15.38
N ARG A 147 3.46 12.11 15.57
CA ARG A 147 4.50 12.99 16.11
C ARG A 147 4.72 14.28 15.30
N TRP A 148 4.55 14.19 13.97
CA TRP A 148 4.63 15.36 13.12
C TRP A 148 3.53 16.37 13.46
N ILE A 149 2.30 15.87 13.64
CA ILE A 149 1.12 16.64 14.03
C ILE A 149 1.27 17.18 15.46
N ASP A 150 1.88 16.40 16.37
CA ASP A 150 2.11 16.77 17.77
C ASP A 150 3.24 17.82 17.96
N GLY A 151 3.81 18.32 16.87
CA GLY A 151 4.72 19.47 16.87
C GLY A 151 6.16 19.16 16.53
N ASP A 152 6.53 17.91 16.19
CA ASP A 152 7.87 17.65 15.63
C ASP A 152 8.06 18.36 14.28
N GLY A 153 7.00 18.54 13.48
CA GLY A 153 7.05 19.34 12.25
C GLY A 153 7.41 20.80 12.51
N ASP A 154 6.74 21.42 13.48
CA ASP A 154 7.01 22.82 13.88
C ASP A 154 8.42 22.98 14.46
N ARG A 155 8.88 22.01 15.26
CA ARG A 155 10.25 22.01 15.79
C ARG A 155 11.29 21.95 14.68
N LEU A 156 11.11 21.07 13.70
CA LEU A 156 12.03 20.94 12.57
C LEU A 156 12.07 22.21 11.72
N GLN A 157 10.93 22.89 11.54
CA GLN A 157 10.89 24.21 10.89
C GLN A 157 11.62 25.27 11.73
N ALA A 158 11.34 25.35 13.03
CA ALA A 158 11.97 26.32 13.94
C ALA A 158 13.49 26.14 14.05
N TRP A 159 13.97 24.91 13.96
CA TRP A 159 15.40 24.58 13.93
C TRP A 159 16.05 24.77 12.56
N GLY A 160 15.27 25.09 11.51
CA GLY A 160 15.77 25.30 10.15
C GLY A 160 16.13 24.03 9.39
N TYR A 161 15.73 22.85 9.87
CA TYR A 161 15.91 21.58 9.13
C TYR A 161 14.96 21.45 7.94
N LEU A 162 13.82 22.15 8.01
CA LEU A 162 12.87 22.26 6.92
C LEU A 162 12.95 23.70 6.42
N SER A 163 13.49 23.89 5.22
CA SER A 163 13.52 25.22 4.61
C SER A 163 12.09 25.68 4.31
N PRO A 164 11.80 26.99 4.36
CA PRO A 164 10.56 27.51 3.77
C PRO A 164 10.49 27.03 2.32
N ALA A 165 9.32 26.54 1.90
CA ALA A 165 9.13 26.16 0.50
C ALA A 165 9.47 27.37 -0.38
N VAL A 166 10.53 27.25 -1.18
CA VAL A 166 10.90 28.22 -2.22
C VAL A 166 9.93 28.08 -3.39
#